data_AF-A0A968QPN0-F1
#
_entry.id   AF-A0A968QPN0-F1
#
_cell.length_a   1.000
_cell.length_b   1.000
_cell.length_c   1.000
_cell.angle_alpha   90.00
_cell.angle_beta   90.00
_cell.angle_gamma   90.00
#
_symmetry.space_group_name_H-M   'P 1'
#
loop_
_entity.id
_entity.type
_entity.pdbx_description
1 polymer ?
#
loop_
_entity_poly.entity_id
_entity_poly.type
_entity_poly.pdbx_seq_one_letter_code
_entity_poly.pdbx_strand_id
1 'polypeptide(L)'
;MSNILSYSSDKPEIVSRAELAEDQKPEMLSLRPERLSEYIGQAEVVETLKIAIEAAKKREEPLDTFMFHGPPGLGKTTLAHIMPMKWR
;
A
#
# COMPACT_ATOMS: atom_id res chain seq x y z
N MET A 1 26.32 6.33 33.60
CA MET A 1 27.46 5.99 32.72
C MET A 1 26.88 5.55 31.39
N SER A 2 26.68 6.52 30.50
CA SER A 2 25.95 6.36 29.25
C SER A 2 26.93 5.97 28.16
N ASN A 3 26.78 4.78 27.57
CA ASN A 3 27.57 4.38 26.41
C ASN A 3 26.84 4.84 25.15
N ILE A 4 27.21 6.01 24.63
CA ILE A 4 26.75 6.50 23.34
C ILE A 4 27.51 5.68 22.28
N LEU A 5 26.79 4.87 21.50
CA LEU A 5 27.38 4.26 20.31
C LEU A 5 27.76 5.39 19.36
N SER A 6 29.06 5.61 19.20
CA SER A 6 29.63 6.46 18.15
C SER A 6 29.37 5.81 16.80
N TYR A 7 28.26 6.16 16.16
CA TYR A 7 28.03 5.85 14.75
C TYR A 7 28.88 6.81 13.91
N SER A 8 30.04 6.32 13.45
CA SER A 8 30.92 7.06 12.54
C SER A 8 30.24 7.17 11.17
N SER A 9 29.68 8.36 10.88
CA SER A 9 29.02 8.69 9.61
C SER A 9 30.03 9.01 8.52
N ASP A 10 30.86 8.03 8.14
CA ASP A 10 31.94 8.24 7.16
C ASP A 10 31.85 7.31 5.94
N LYS A 11 30.64 7.18 5.39
CA LYS A 11 30.42 6.78 4.00
C LYS A 11 29.22 7.54 3.44
N PRO A 12 29.36 8.35 2.39
CA PRO A 12 28.22 8.76 1.59
C PRO A 12 27.82 7.55 0.75
N GLU A 13 27.15 6.57 1.37
CA GLU A 13 26.44 5.55 0.62
C GLU A 13 25.28 6.26 -0.08
N ILE A 14 25.54 6.61 -1.33
CA ILE A 14 24.52 6.99 -2.29
C ILE A 14 23.51 5.84 -2.25
N VAL A 15 22.32 6.09 -1.73
CA VAL A 15 21.23 5.09 -1.76
C VAL A 15 20.91 4.86 -3.23
N SER A 16 21.57 3.85 -3.81
CA SER A 16 21.38 3.49 -5.19
C SER A 16 19.98 2.92 -5.34
N ARG A 17 19.23 3.39 -6.34
CA ARG A 17 17.92 2.84 -6.72
C ARG A 17 18.03 1.43 -7.36
N ALA A 18 19.21 0.83 -7.36
CA ALA A 18 19.39 -0.52 -7.89
C ALA A 18 18.68 -1.51 -6.98
N GLU A 19 17.71 -2.24 -7.52
CA GLU A 19 17.03 -3.30 -6.79
C GLU A 19 18.05 -4.39 -6.41
N LEU A 20 18.16 -4.67 -5.12
CA LEU A 20 19.01 -5.73 -4.62
C LEU A 20 18.26 -7.06 -4.75
N ALA A 21 19.00 -8.16 -4.87
CA ALA A 21 18.40 -9.50 -4.87
C ALA A 21 17.60 -9.78 -3.57
N GLU A 22 17.92 -9.08 -2.48
CA GLU A 22 17.19 -9.18 -1.23
C GLU A 22 15.82 -8.48 -1.26
N ASP A 23 15.66 -7.44 -2.07
CA ASP A 23 14.38 -6.75 -2.27
C ASP A 23 13.36 -7.62 -3.02
N GLN A 24 13.85 -8.63 -3.76
CA GLN A 24 13.03 -9.60 -4.48
C GLN A 24 12.60 -10.78 -3.60
N LYS A 25 12.99 -10.84 -2.32
CA LYS A 25 12.56 -11.90 -1.41
C LYS A 25 11.02 -11.84 -1.27
N PRO A 26 10.31 -12.97 -1.41
CA PRO A 26 8.86 -13.03 -1.28
C PRO A 26 8.34 -12.42 0.04
N GLU A 27 9.13 -12.57 1.11
CA GLU A 27 8.85 -12.04 2.45
C GLU A 27 8.78 -10.51 2.49
N MET A 28 9.60 -9.82 1.69
CA MET A 28 9.55 -8.35 1.57
C MET A 28 8.40 -7.87 0.67
N LEU A 29 8.06 -8.65 -0.36
CA LEU A 29 6.93 -8.36 -1.25
C LEU A 29 5.57 -8.53 -0.55
N SER A 30 5.48 -9.43 0.44
CA SER A 30 4.24 -9.89 1.08
C SER A 30 3.63 -8.97 2.15
N LEU A 31 4.22 -7.82 2.49
CA LEU A 31 3.73 -6.99 3.60
C LEU A 31 2.52 -6.11 3.24
N ARG A 32 2.25 -5.91 1.95
CA ARG A 32 1.08 -5.16 1.50
C ARG A 32 -0.04 -6.14 1.18
N PRO A 33 -1.27 -5.91 1.67
CA PRO A 33 -2.41 -6.69 1.23
C PRO A 33 -2.53 -6.58 -0.28
N GLU A 34 -2.92 -7.67 -0.95
CA GLU A 34 -3.19 -7.70 -2.39
C GLU A 34 -4.67 -7.53 -2.68
N ARG A 35 -5.52 -7.93 -1.72
CA ARG A 35 -6.97 -7.91 -1.85
C ARG A 35 -7.59 -6.96 -0.85
N LEU A 36 -8.71 -6.35 -1.24
CA LEU A 36 -9.53 -5.52 -0.35
C LEU A 36 -9.99 -6.30 0.91
N SER A 37 -10.15 -7.62 0.83
CA SER A 37 -10.49 -8.49 1.96
C SER A 37 -9.39 -8.66 3.00
N GLU A 38 -8.13 -8.40 2.63
CA GLU A 38 -6.96 -8.52 3.49
C GLU A 38 -6.62 -7.20 4.20
N TYR A 39 -7.32 -6.11 3.85
CA TYR A 39 -7.11 -4.82 4.46
C TYR A 39 -7.67 -4.80 5.90
N ILE A 40 -6.80 -4.53 6.87
CA ILE A 40 -7.14 -4.50 8.29
C ILE A 40 -7.43 -3.06 8.72
N GLY A 41 -8.59 -2.84 9.33
CA GLY A 41 -9.05 -1.53 9.80
C GLY A 41 -9.87 -0.77 8.76
N GLN A 42 -10.36 0.42 9.14
CA GLN A 42 -11.25 1.27 8.33
C GLN A 42 -12.43 0.50 7.69
N ALA A 43 -13.14 -0.29 8.49
CA ALA A 43 -14.22 -1.17 8.02
C ALA A 43 -15.29 -0.43 7.18
N GLU A 44 -15.64 0.80 7.56
CA GLU A 44 -16.60 1.63 6.84
C GLU A 44 -16.11 2.01 5.43
N VAL A 45 -14.82 2.35 5.28
CA VAL A 45 -14.22 2.68 3.99
C VAL A 45 -14.18 1.44 3.11
N VAL A 46 -13.73 0.31 3.68
CA VAL A 46 -13.69 -0.98 2.97
C VAL A 46 -15.08 -1.39 2.48
N GLU A 47 -16.11 -1.23 3.31
CA GLU A 47 -17.47 -1.58 2.95
C GLU A 47 -18.02 -0.67 1.84
N THR A 48 -17.77 0.65 1.94
CA THR A 48 -18.15 1.61 0.89
C THR A 48 -17.50 1.26 -0.46
N LEU A 49 -16.22 0.91 -0.44
CA LEU A 49 -15.49 0.49 -1.64
C LEU A 49 -16.06 -0.81 -2.22
N LYS A 50 -16.40 -1.81 -1.37
CA LYS A 50 -17.05 -3.04 -1.84
C LYS A 50 -18.37 -2.75 -2.53
N ILE A 51 -19.23 -1.93 -1.93
CA ILE A 51 -20.53 -1.56 -2.50
C ILE A 51 -20.33 -0.89 -3.87
N ALA A 52 -19.38 0.05 -3.98
CA ALA A 52 -19.13 0.75 -5.23
C ALA A 52 -18.58 -0.18 -6.33
N ILE A 53 -17.62 -1.05 -5.99
CA ILE A 53 -17.08 -2.06 -6.91
C ILE A 53 -18.18 -2.98 -7.41
N GLU A 54 -19.03 -3.50 -6.51
CA GLU A 54 -20.13 -4.39 -6.90
C GLU A 54 -21.20 -3.67 -7.74
N ALA A 55 -21.47 -2.39 -7.45
CA ALA A 55 -22.39 -1.58 -8.25
C ALA A 55 -21.86 -1.34 -9.67
N ALA A 56 -20.57 -0.99 -9.81
CA ALA A 56 -19.94 -0.82 -11.10
C ALA A 56 -19.92 -2.13 -11.89
N LYS A 57 -19.60 -3.27 -11.23
CA LYS A 57 -19.63 -4.60 -11.87
C LYS A 57 -21.00 -4.94 -12.42
N LYS A 58 -22.06 -4.68 -11.64
CA LYS A 58 -23.45 -4.92 -12.07
C LYS A 58 -23.87 -4.08 -13.29
N ARG A 59 -23.28 -2.90 -13.45
CA ARG A 59 -23.53 -2.01 -14.60
C ARG A 59 -22.65 -2.34 -15.81
N GLU A 60 -21.66 -3.22 -15.64
CA GLU A 60 -20.59 -3.46 -16.64
C GLU A 60 -19.86 -2.17 -17.06
N GLU A 61 -19.80 -1.19 -16.15
CA GLU A 61 -19.21 0.13 -16.38
C GLU A 61 -17.99 0.32 -15.48
N PRO A 62 -16.97 1.09 -15.91
CA PRO A 62 -15.81 1.40 -15.09
C PRO A 62 -16.20 1.94 -13.71
N LEU A 63 -15.40 1.60 -12.71
CA LEU A 63 -15.56 2.16 -11.38
C LEU A 63 -15.35 3.68 -11.41
N ASP A 64 -16.23 4.42 -10.73
CA ASP A 64 -16.15 5.89 -10.61
C ASP A 64 -14.86 6.34 -9.89
N THR A 65 -14.48 7.60 -10.09
CA THR A 65 -13.26 8.18 -9.49
C THR A 65 -13.36 8.28 -7.96
N PHE A 66 -12.33 7.80 -7.25
CA PHE A 66 -12.19 7.91 -5.78
C PHE A 66 -11.11 8.90 -5.37
N MET A 67 -11.34 9.64 -4.29
CA MET A 67 -10.34 10.51 -3.66
C MET A 67 -10.17 10.12 -2.19
N PHE A 68 -8.96 9.68 -1.83
CA PHE A 68 -8.62 9.36 -0.44
C PHE A 68 -8.00 10.57 0.26
N HIS A 69 -8.62 11.03 1.34
CA HIS A 69 -8.08 12.10 2.19
C HIS A 69 -7.81 11.61 3.62
N GLY A 70 -6.89 12.26 4.33
CA GLY A 70 -6.64 12.00 5.76
C GLY A 70 -5.16 12.06 6.17
N PRO A 71 -4.88 12.02 7.49
CA PRO A 71 -3.53 11.98 8.07
C PRO A 71 -2.56 10.97 7.43
N PRO A 72 -1.23 11.19 7.50
CA PRO A 72 -0.24 10.23 7.00
C PRO A 72 -0.35 8.89 7.75
N GLY A 73 -0.02 7.78 7.09
CA GLY A 73 -0.02 6.44 7.71
C GLY A 73 -1.35 5.68 7.71
N LEU A 74 -2.45 6.29 7.24
CA LEU A 74 -3.78 5.64 7.16
C LEU A 74 -3.96 4.66 5.97
N GLY A 75 -2.88 4.21 5.35
CA GLY A 75 -2.97 3.21 4.28
C GLY A 75 -3.70 3.66 3.00
N LYS A 76 -3.79 4.97 2.70
CA LYS A 76 -4.40 5.50 1.46
C LYS A 76 -3.75 4.93 0.19
N THR A 77 -2.42 4.90 0.14
CA THR A 77 -1.67 4.32 -0.97
C THR A 77 -1.88 2.82 -1.06
N THR A 78 -1.97 2.14 0.09
CA THR A 78 -2.30 0.70 0.14
C THR A 78 -3.69 0.44 -0.41
N LEU A 79 -4.70 1.22 -0.01
CA LEU A 79 -6.05 1.14 -0.56
C LEU A 79 -6.05 1.35 -2.07
N ALA A 80 -5.39 2.40 -2.57
CA ALA A 80 -5.28 2.65 -4.00
C ALA A 80 -4.62 1.49 -4.77
N HIS A 81 -3.67 0.79 -4.14
CA HIS A 81 -2.98 -0.35 -4.75
C HIS A 81 -3.84 -1.61 -4.84
N ILE A 82 -4.65 -1.90 -3.81
CA ILE A 82 -5.53 -3.09 -3.78
C ILE A 82 -6.83 -2.90 -4.55
N MET A 83 -7.13 -1.67 -5.00
CA MET A 83 -8.25 -1.44 -5.90
C MET A 83 -8.04 -2.22 -7.20
N PRO A 84 -9.10 -2.83 -7.77
CA PRO A 84 -8.97 -3.58 -9.01
C PRO A 84 -8.52 -2.67 -10.15
N MET A 85 -7.25 -2.82 -10.59
CA MET A 85 -6.67 -2.06 -11.71
C MET A 85 -7.20 -2.51 -13.08
N LYS A 86 -7.93 -3.62 -13.15
CA LYS A 86 -8.40 -4.21 -14.41
C LYS A 86 -9.92 -4.33 -14.39
N TRP A 87 -10.55 -3.60 -15.31
CA TRP A 87 -11.97 -3.67 -15.58
C TRP A 87 -12.17 -4.43 -16.89
N ARG A 88 -12.53 -5.71 -16.82
CA ARG A 88 -12.75 -6.61 -17.96
C ARG A 88 -13.77 -7.68 -17.61
#